data_AF-A0AAW0KUW4-F1
#
_entry.id   AF-A0AAW0KUW4-F1
#
_cell.length_a   1.000
_cell.length_b   1.000
_cell.length_c   1.000
_cell.angle_alpha   90.00
_cell.angle_beta   90.00
_cell.angle_gamma   90.00
#
_symmetry.space_group_name_H-M   'P 1'
#
loop_
_entity.id
_entity.type
_entity.pdbx_description
1 polymer ?
#
loop_
_entity_poly.entity_id
_entity_poly.type
_entity_poly.pdbx_seq_one_letter_code
_entity_poly.pdbx_strand_id
1 'polypeptide(L)'
;MAREVSAKGDHDPAPVPIFHVVELSQWSFYRALIAEFIASLLFLYVTVLTVIGYKSHVRDVCGGLDHLGIAWAFGGMIFILAYCIADISYGHINPAVTFGSLLAGKVSLIRALMYMVAQCLGAISGAGIVKAFQKDYYERNGGGANMVSHGYSKFAGLGAEIIGTFVLVYTVFSATDPKRKAKDSNARHVP
;
A
#
# COMPACT_ATOMS: atom_id res chain seq x y z
N MET A 1 17.91 21.53 42.77
CA MET A 1 18.31 21.24 41.37
C MET A 1 17.04 20.95 40.59
N ALA A 2 16.39 21.99 40.05
CA ALA A 2 15.12 21.86 39.35
C ALA A 2 15.36 21.26 37.96
N ARG A 3 14.63 20.20 37.61
CA ARG A 3 14.59 19.65 36.27
C ARG A 3 13.85 20.64 35.37
N GLU A 4 14.55 21.19 34.38
CA GLU A 4 13.91 21.86 33.25
C GLU A 4 13.07 20.82 32.50
N VAL A 5 11.76 20.88 32.69
CA VAL A 5 10.80 20.24 31.79
C VAL A 5 10.85 21.06 30.51
N SER A 6 11.59 20.55 29.50
CA SER A 6 11.57 21.10 28.15
C SER A 6 10.16 20.93 27.59
N ALA A 7 9.35 21.99 27.72
CA ALA A 7 8.06 22.14 27.06
C ALA A 7 8.30 22.31 25.55
N LYS A 8 8.69 21.24 24.88
CA LYS A 8 8.70 21.19 23.41
C LYS A 8 7.25 21.02 23.01
N GLY A 9 6.57 22.14 22.80
CA GLY A 9 5.14 22.20 22.51
C GLY A 9 4.74 21.19 21.44
N ASP A 10 3.76 20.35 21.76
CA ASP A 10 3.08 19.43 20.86
C ASP A 10 2.20 20.24 19.87
N HIS A 11 2.82 21.13 19.10
CA HIS A 11 2.15 21.73 17.95
C HIS A 11 2.26 20.75 16.79
N ASP A 12 1.12 20.17 16.42
CA ASP A 12 1.01 19.41 15.18
C ASP A 12 1.56 20.25 14.01
N PRO A 13 2.38 19.66 13.13
CA PRO A 13 2.89 20.38 11.98
C PRO A 13 1.72 20.88 11.13
N ALA A 14 1.86 22.09 10.59
CA ALA A 14 0.85 22.69 9.71
C ALA A 14 0.48 21.72 8.55
N PRO A 15 -0.80 21.67 8.14
CA PRO A 15 -1.24 20.83 7.03
C PRO A 15 -0.42 21.08 5.75
N VAL A 16 -0.16 20.03 4.98
CA VAL A 16 0.61 20.15 3.72
C VAL A 16 -0.20 20.98 2.72
N PRO A 17 0.39 21.97 2.03
CA PRO A 17 -0.29 22.70 0.98
C PRO A 17 -0.81 21.76 -0.12
N ILE A 18 -2.07 21.94 -0.53
CA ILE A 18 -2.72 21.08 -1.53
C ILE A 18 -1.90 21.03 -2.83
N PHE A 19 -1.41 22.18 -3.27
CA PHE A 19 -0.52 22.31 -4.41
C PHE A 19 0.90 22.63 -3.93
N HIS A 20 1.78 21.64 -3.98
CA HIS A 20 3.17 21.78 -3.57
C HIS A 20 4.14 21.37 -4.69
N VAL A 21 4.12 22.14 -5.79
CA VAL A 21 4.87 21.86 -7.02
C VAL A 21 6.39 21.74 -6.83
N VAL A 22 6.94 22.34 -5.77
CA VAL A 22 8.37 22.26 -5.42
C VAL A 22 8.82 20.81 -5.17
N GLU A 23 7.90 19.92 -4.77
CA GLU A 23 8.19 18.48 -4.60
C GLU A 23 8.66 17.80 -5.88
N LEU A 24 8.21 18.27 -7.06
CA LEU A 24 8.59 17.69 -8.35
C LEU A 24 10.08 17.87 -8.67
N SER A 25 10.73 18.85 -8.04
CA SER A 25 12.17 19.05 -8.18
C SER A 25 12.99 18.17 -7.23
N GLN A 26 12.36 17.51 -6.26
CA GLN A 26 13.06 16.79 -5.20
C GLN A 26 13.39 15.35 -5.62
N TRP A 27 14.64 14.92 -5.44
CA TRP A 27 15.02 13.54 -5.72
C TRP A 27 14.32 12.52 -4.81
N SER A 28 14.02 12.90 -3.56
CA SER A 28 13.25 12.07 -2.63
C SER A 28 11.85 11.74 -3.16
N PHE A 29 11.24 12.63 -3.95
CA PHE A 29 9.93 12.42 -4.55
C PHE A 29 9.95 11.25 -5.55
N TYR A 30 10.88 11.26 -6.50
CA TYR A 30 11.00 10.18 -7.48
C TYR A 30 11.38 8.85 -6.84
N ARG A 31 12.25 8.88 -5.81
CA ARG A 31 12.56 7.67 -5.03
C ARG A 31 11.33 7.10 -4.35
N ALA A 32 10.45 7.94 -3.82
CA ALA A 32 9.20 7.51 -3.22
C ALA A 32 8.24 6.91 -4.26
N LEU A 33 8.15 7.49 -5.47
CA LEU A 33 7.34 6.93 -6.56
C LEU A 33 7.83 5.54 -6.99
N ILE A 34 9.15 5.37 -7.14
CA ILE A 34 9.75 4.08 -7.47
C ILE A 34 9.50 3.08 -6.35
N ALA A 35 9.60 3.49 -5.08
CA ALA A 35 9.31 2.62 -3.95
C ALA A 35 7.86 2.14 -3.93
N GLU A 36 6.88 3.02 -4.14
CA GLU A 36 5.45 2.67 -4.23
C GLU A 36 5.19 1.74 -5.43
N PHE A 37 5.78 2.02 -6.60
CA PHE A 37 5.67 1.14 -7.77
C PHE A 37 6.22 -0.27 -7.50
N ILE A 38 7.45 -0.38 -7.00
CA ILE A 38 8.11 -1.66 -6.75
C ILE A 38 7.37 -2.44 -5.66
N ALA A 39 6.92 -1.76 -4.60
CA ALA A 39 6.15 -2.41 -3.55
C ALA A 39 4.81 -2.94 -4.06
N SER A 40 4.03 -2.16 -4.81
CA SER A 40 2.77 -2.65 -5.41
C SER A 40 3.01 -3.77 -6.42
N LEU A 41 4.12 -3.73 -7.17
CA LEU A 41 4.53 -4.83 -8.05
C LEU A 41 4.78 -6.12 -7.27
N LEU A 42 5.62 -6.07 -6.24
CA LEU A 42 5.95 -7.24 -5.42
C LEU A 42 4.71 -7.75 -4.67
N PHE A 43 3.87 -6.84 -4.17
CA PHE A 43 2.62 -7.18 -3.50
C PHE A 43 1.71 -8.00 -4.41
N LEU A 44 1.42 -7.52 -5.63
CA LEU A 44 0.55 -8.24 -6.57
C LEU A 44 1.22 -9.49 -7.13
N TYR A 45 2.53 -9.47 -7.39
CA TYR A 45 3.25 -10.65 -7.83
C TYR A 45 3.10 -11.81 -6.83
N VAL A 46 3.41 -11.58 -5.55
CA VAL A 46 3.37 -12.64 -4.52
C VAL A 46 1.94 -13.08 -4.21
N THR A 47 1.01 -12.14 -4.05
CA THR A 47 -0.36 -12.47 -3.66
C THR A 47 -1.13 -13.17 -4.77
N VAL A 48 -1.02 -12.70 -6.02
CA VAL A 48 -1.68 -13.36 -7.16
C VAL A 48 -1.04 -14.71 -7.42
N LEU A 49 0.29 -14.84 -7.36
CA LEU A 49 0.98 -16.13 -7.47
C LEU A 49 0.46 -17.14 -6.42
N THR A 50 0.31 -16.71 -5.17
CA THR A 50 -0.24 -17.53 -4.08
C THR A 50 -1.68 -17.96 -4.37
N VAL A 51 -2.54 -17.06 -4.84
CA VAL A 51 -3.95 -17.37 -5.17
C VAL A 51 -4.04 -18.37 -6.33
N ILE A 52 -3.25 -18.18 -7.39
CA ILE A 52 -3.24 -19.12 -8.52
C ILE A 52 -2.67 -20.48 -8.10
N GLY A 53 -1.61 -20.48 -7.27
CA GLY A 53 -1.03 -21.69 -6.70
C GLY A 53 -2.05 -22.48 -5.87
N TYR A 54 -2.79 -21.79 -4.99
CA TYR A 54 -3.89 -22.37 -4.21
C TYR A 54 -4.94 -23.03 -5.11
N LYS A 55 -5.49 -22.28 -6.06
CA LYS A 55 -6.56 -22.76 -6.95
C LYS A 55 -6.12 -23.92 -7.86
N SER A 56 -4.83 -24.03 -8.14
CA SER A 56 -4.27 -25.09 -8.98
C SER A 56 -4.10 -26.42 -8.24
N HIS A 57 -4.02 -26.42 -6.90
CA HIS A 57 -3.75 -27.61 -6.06
C HIS A 57 -4.98 -28.11 -5.28
N VAL A 58 -6.19 -27.60 -5.55
CA VAL A 58 -7.44 -27.93 -4.83
C VAL A 58 -7.80 -29.44 -4.87
N ARG A 59 -7.10 -30.26 -5.67
CA ARG A 59 -7.33 -31.71 -5.75
C ARG A 59 -6.63 -32.51 -4.63
N ASP A 60 -5.66 -31.93 -3.92
CA ASP A 60 -5.00 -32.58 -2.78
C ASP A 60 -5.55 -32.07 -1.46
N VAL A 61 -6.44 -32.86 -0.86
CA VAL A 61 -7.19 -32.55 0.39
C VAL A 61 -6.27 -32.34 1.60
N CYS A 62 -4.98 -32.68 1.50
CA CYS A 62 -4.02 -32.60 2.61
C CYS A 62 -2.65 -31.96 2.25
N GLY A 63 -2.47 -31.37 1.06
CA GLY A 63 -1.12 -30.99 0.57
C GLY A 63 -0.91 -29.53 0.15
N GLY A 64 -1.96 -28.70 0.07
CA GLY A 64 -1.89 -27.33 -0.46
C GLY A 64 -1.90 -26.22 0.59
N LEU A 65 -1.60 -25.00 0.16
CA LEU A 65 -1.98 -23.77 0.87
C LEU A 65 -3.50 -23.77 1.08
N ASP A 66 -4.00 -23.16 2.15
CA ASP A 66 -5.42 -23.00 2.41
C ASP A 66 -5.84 -21.52 2.32
N HIS A 67 -7.12 -21.22 2.61
CA HIS A 67 -7.61 -19.85 2.66
C HIS A 67 -6.84 -19.00 3.69
N LEU A 68 -6.36 -19.62 4.77
CA LEU A 68 -5.52 -18.98 5.79
C LEU A 68 -4.16 -18.58 5.20
N GLY A 69 -3.52 -19.45 4.40
CA GLY A 69 -2.29 -19.15 3.67
C GLY A 69 -2.43 -17.96 2.72
N ILE A 70 -3.56 -17.85 2.02
CA ILE A 70 -3.85 -16.67 1.19
C ILE A 70 -3.95 -15.42 2.07
N ALA A 71 -4.72 -15.46 3.16
CA ALA A 71 -4.87 -14.31 4.06
C ALA A 71 -3.52 -13.85 4.63
N TRP A 72 -2.64 -14.78 5.01
CA TRP A 72 -1.27 -14.50 5.45
C TRP A 72 -0.40 -13.89 4.36
N ALA A 73 -0.52 -14.33 3.10
CA ALA A 73 0.23 -13.72 2.00
C ALA A 73 -0.16 -12.26 1.80
N PHE A 74 -1.45 -11.92 1.84
CA PHE A 74 -1.90 -10.54 1.72
C PHE A 74 -1.46 -9.67 2.91
N GLY A 75 -1.76 -10.08 4.14
CA GLY A 75 -1.42 -9.31 5.34
C GLY A 75 0.10 -9.22 5.57
N GLY A 76 0.81 -10.34 5.40
CA GLY A 76 2.25 -10.43 5.57
C GLY A 76 3.03 -9.59 4.56
N MET A 77 2.60 -9.56 3.29
CA MET A 77 3.24 -8.71 2.29
C MET A 77 3.02 -7.23 2.56
N ILE A 78 1.82 -6.80 3.00
CA ILE A 78 1.60 -5.42 3.42
C ILE A 78 2.51 -5.07 4.60
N PHE A 79 2.60 -5.93 5.62
CA PHE A 79 3.49 -5.73 6.77
C PHE A 79 4.96 -5.55 6.35
N ILE A 80 5.49 -6.48 5.55
CA ILE A 80 6.89 -6.45 5.10
C ILE A 80 7.16 -5.21 4.24
N LEU A 81 6.34 -4.97 3.22
CA LEU A 81 6.57 -3.89 2.27
C LEU A 81 6.40 -2.52 2.91
N ALA A 82 5.35 -2.33 3.73
CA ALA A 82 5.15 -1.09 4.45
C ALA A 82 6.33 -0.82 5.39
N TYR A 83 6.82 -1.83 6.11
CA TYR A 83 8.01 -1.71 6.94
C TYR A 83 9.25 -1.29 6.13
N CYS A 84 9.48 -1.90 4.96
CA CYS A 84 10.62 -1.60 4.11
C CYS A 84 10.63 -0.18 3.54
N ILE A 85 9.45 0.36 3.16
CA ILE A 85 9.37 1.63 2.44
C ILE A 85 8.78 2.78 3.28
N ALA A 86 8.37 2.55 4.53
CA ALA A 86 7.80 3.57 5.41
C ALA A 86 8.67 4.84 5.48
N ASP A 87 9.99 4.67 5.65
CA ASP A 87 10.93 5.78 5.75
C ASP A 87 11.21 6.48 4.39
N ILE A 88 10.74 5.91 3.28
CA ILE A 88 10.98 6.42 1.91
C ILE A 88 9.72 7.11 1.37
N SER A 89 8.58 6.40 1.37
CA SER A 89 7.33 6.86 0.75
C SER A 89 6.16 6.98 1.71
N TYR A 90 6.33 6.64 3.00
CA TYR A 90 5.25 6.39 3.98
C TYR A 90 4.52 5.06 3.81
N GLY A 91 4.90 4.22 2.85
CA GLY A 91 4.42 2.84 2.77
C GLY A 91 2.93 2.71 2.51
N HIS A 92 2.39 3.51 1.57
CA HIS A 92 0.96 3.48 1.29
C HIS A 92 0.55 2.20 0.55
N ILE A 93 1.24 1.88 -0.56
CA ILE A 93 1.09 0.67 -1.40
C ILE A 93 -0.34 0.48 -1.99
N ASN A 94 -1.26 1.38 -1.64
CA ASN A 94 -2.69 1.29 -1.86
C ASN A 94 -3.27 2.68 -2.17
N PRO A 95 -4.04 2.83 -3.27
CA PRO A 95 -4.69 4.09 -3.62
C PRO A 95 -5.67 4.61 -2.55
N ALA A 96 -6.42 3.75 -1.87
CA ALA A 96 -7.37 4.16 -0.82
C ALA A 96 -6.65 4.72 0.41
N VAL A 97 -5.52 4.13 0.80
CA VAL A 97 -4.67 4.67 1.88
C VAL A 97 -4.10 6.03 1.49
N THR A 98 -3.61 6.15 0.25
CA THR A 98 -3.11 7.42 -0.30
C THR A 98 -4.19 8.50 -0.32
N PHE A 99 -5.41 8.13 -0.72
CA PHE A 99 -6.55 9.02 -0.73
C PHE A 99 -6.96 9.46 0.68
N GLY A 100 -6.99 8.54 1.65
CA GLY A 100 -7.21 8.88 3.05
C GLY A 100 -6.20 9.90 3.56
N SER A 101 -4.90 9.68 3.29
CA SER A 101 -3.83 10.61 3.66
C SER A 101 -3.96 11.99 2.98
N LEU A 102 -4.45 12.04 1.75
CA LEU A 102 -4.75 13.30 1.05
C LEU A 102 -5.88 14.05 1.76
N LEU A 103 -6.99 13.37 2.08
CA LEU A 103 -8.13 13.99 2.77
C LEU A 103 -7.77 14.50 4.18
N ALA A 104 -6.83 13.83 4.84
CA ALA A 104 -6.30 14.26 6.13
C ALA A 104 -5.21 15.34 6.04
N GLY A 105 -4.89 15.85 4.85
CA GLY A 105 -3.86 16.88 4.66
C GLY A 105 -2.44 16.42 4.98
N LYS A 106 -2.19 15.09 5.02
CA LYS A 106 -0.86 14.51 5.28
C LYS A 106 -0.01 14.43 4.02
N VAL A 107 -0.62 14.50 2.84
CA VAL A 107 0.04 14.39 1.52
C VAL A 107 -0.55 15.42 0.55
N SER A 108 0.28 16.03 -0.30
CA SER A 108 -0.15 16.98 -1.34
C SER A 108 -0.95 16.27 -2.44
N LEU A 109 -1.82 17.01 -3.15
CA LEU A 109 -2.64 16.44 -4.23
C LEU A 109 -1.78 15.82 -5.33
N ILE A 110 -0.70 16.51 -5.72
CA ILE A 110 0.22 16.05 -6.77
C ILE A 110 0.88 14.73 -6.35
N ARG A 111 1.40 14.66 -5.12
CA ARG A 111 2.01 13.43 -4.60
C ARG A 111 1.01 12.29 -4.53
N ALA A 112 -0.21 12.55 -4.05
CA ALA A 112 -1.26 11.55 -3.97
C ALA A 112 -1.60 10.95 -5.35
N LEU A 113 -1.81 11.79 -6.36
CA LEU A 113 -2.10 11.33 -7.72
C LEU A 113 -0.95 10.51 -8.31
N MET A 114 0.29 10.98 -8.15
CA MET A 114 1.46 10.27 -8.67
C MET A 114 1.69 8.93 -7.96
N TYR A 115 1.42 8.85 -6.66
CA TYR A 115 1.45 7.61 -5.90
C TYR A 115 0.39 6.62 -6.42
N MET A 116 -0.85 7.06 -6.61
CA MET A 116 -1.92 6.20 -7.13
C MET A 116 -1.58 5.65 -8.52
N VAL A 117 -1.01 6.48 -9.40
CA VAL A 117 -0.55 6.04 -10.72
C VAL A 117 0.58 5.01 -10.56
N ALA A 118 1.59 5.28 -9.73
CA ALA A 118 2.69 4.34 -9.48
C ALA A 118 2.21 3.00 -8.92
N GLN A 119 1.27 3.03 -7.97
CA GLN A 119 0.66 1.85 -7.35
C GLN A 119 -0.12 1.01 -8.37
N CYS A 120 -0.97 1.66 -9.19
CA CYS A 120 -1.72 1.00 -10.24
C CYS A 120 -0.81 0.36 -11.30
N LEU A 121 0.22 1.09 -11.75
CA LEU A 121 1.19 0.55 -12.72
C LEU A 121 1.99 -0.61 -12.12
N GLY A 122 2.42 -0.49 -10.87
CA GLY A 122 3.11 -1.57 -10.16
C GLY A 122 2.23 -2.82 -10.05
N ALA A 123 0.98 -2.65 -9.63
CA ALA A 123 0.00 -3.73 -9.55
C ALA A 123 -0.23 -4.44 -10.89
N ILE A 124 -0.37 -3.67 -11.99
CA ILE A 124 -0.49 -4.20 -13.36
C ILE A 124 0.76 -5.00 -13.73
N SER A 125 1.96 -4.47 -13.47
CA SER A 125 3.22 -5.17 -13.75
C SER A 125 3.34 -6.47 -12.95
N GLY A 126 3.02 -6.45 -11.65
CA GLY A 126 3.06 -7.63 -10.79
C GLY A 126 2.15 -8.75 -11.28
N ALA A 127 0.88 -8.44 -11.55
CA ALA A 127 -0.07 -9.39 -12.11
C ALA A 127 0.33 -9.87 -13.53
N GLY A 128 0.89 -8.97 -14.34
CA GLY A 128 1.40 -9.27 -15.67
C GLY A 128 2.54 -10.28 -15.67
N ILE A 129 3.48 -10.17 -14.72
CA ILE A 129 4.57 -11.15 -14.53
C ILE A 129 4.00 -12.53 -14.19
N VAL A 130 3.03 -12.60 -13.28
CA VAL A 130 2.37 -13.87 -12.94
C VAL A 130 1.70 -14.48 -14.17
N LYS A 131 0.96 -13.67 -14.94
CA LYS A 131 0.35 -14.13 -16.20
C LYS A 131 1.40 -14.62 -17.21
N ALA A 132 2.56 -13.95 -17.30
CA ALA A 132 3.63 -14.34 -18.23
C ALA A 132 4.25 -15.70 -17.87
N PHE A 133 4.42 -16.00 -16.58
CA PHE A 133 5.04 -17.25 -16.13
C PHE A 133 4.10 -18.45 -16.10
N GLN A 134 2.81 -18.23 -15.87
CA GLN A 134 1.82 -19.32 -15.72
C GLN A 134 0.49 -18.99 -16.40
N LYS A 135 0.56 -18.64 -17.69
CA LYS A 135 -0.59 -18.14 -18.47
C LYS A 135 -1.83 -19.03 -18.36
N ASP A 136 -1.70 -20.33 -18.58
CA ASP A 136 -2.83 -21.25 -18.58
C ASP A 136 -3.50 -21.34 -17.20
N TYR A 137 -2.70 -21.44 -16.13
CA TYR A 137 -3.22 -21.45 -14.76
C TYR A 137 -3.83 -20.11 -14.38
N TYR A 138 -3.20 -19.01 -14.78
CA TYR A 138 -3.70 -17.66 -14.54
C TYR A 138 -5.09 -17.45 -15.18
N GLU A 139 -5.24 -17.77 -16.46
CA GLU A 139 -6.49 -17.56 -17.20
C GLU A 139 -7.61 -18.50 -16.71
N ARG A 140 -7.29 -19.77 -16.42
CA ARG A 140 -8.28 -20.74 -15.92
C ARG A 140 -8.80 -20.42 -14.52
N ASN A 141 -7.96 -19.83 -13.66
CA ASN A 141 -8.28 -19.59 -12.24
C ASN A 141 -8.77 -18.15 -11.95
N GLY A 142 -9.08 -17.37 -13.00
CA GLY A 142 -9.63 -16.02 -12.90
C GLY A 142 -8.61 -14.93 -12.57
N GLY A 143 -7.31 -15.19 -12.75
CA GLY A 143 -6.25 -14.18 -12.70
C GLY A 143 -6.03 -13.48 -11.36
N GLY A 144 -6.60 -14.01 -10.27
CA GLY A 144 -6.59 -13.35 -8.96
C GLY A 144 -7.49 -12.11 -8.89
N ALA A 145 -8.45 -11.96 -9.80
CA ALA A 145 -9.36 -10.82 -9.82
C ALA A 145 -10.43 -10.90 -8.71
N ASN A 146 -10.76 -9.75 -8.14
CA ASN A 146 -11.85 -9.61 -7.18
C ASN A 146 -13.21 -9.62 -7.90
N MET A 147 -14.12 -10.48 -7.46
CA MET A 147 -15.48 -10.59 -7.99
C MET A 147 -16.47 -10.83 -6.86
N VAL A 148 -17.70 -10.35 -7.01
CA VAL A 148 -18.77 -10.68 -6.06
C VAL A 148 -19.10 -12.17 -6.21
N SER A 149 -18.97 -12.92 -5.10
CA SER A 149 -19.25 -14.35 -5.08
C SER A 149 -20.70 -14.64 -5.40
N HIS A 150 -20.97 -15.81 -6.00
CA HIS A 150 -22.32 -16.24 -6.31
C HIS A 150 -23.17 -16.32 -5.03
N GLY A 151 -24.42 -15.89 -5.11
CA GLY A 151 -25.32 -15.79 -3.95
C GLY A 151 -25.25 -14.49 -3.16
N TYR A 152 -24.30 -13.59 -3.47
CA TYR A 152 -24.24 -12.25 -2.86
C TYR A 152 -24.71 -11.16 -3.83
N SER A 153 -25.40 -10.15 -3.28
CA SER A 153 -25.77 -8.96 -4.04
C SER A 153 -24.58 -8.01 -4.20
N LYS A 154 -24.61 -7.18 -5.25
CA LYS A 154 -23.60 -6.12 -5.45
C LYS A 154 -23.55 -5.15 -4.27
N PHE A 155 -24.68 -4.90 -3.62
CA PHE A 155 -24.75 -4.04 -2.44
C PHE A 155 -24.03 -4.67 -1.24
N ALA A 156 -24.21 -5.97 -1.02
CA ALA A 156 -23.47 -6.68 0.03
C ALA A 156 -21.96 -6.66 -0.23
N GLY A 157 -21.53 -6.87 -1.48
CA GLY A 157 -20.13 -6.74 -1.88
C GLY A 157 -19.57 -5.34 -1.62
N LEU A 158 -20.29 -4.29 -2.03
CA LEU A 158 -19.89 -2.90 -1.77
C LEU A 158 -19.79 -2.61 -0.27
N GLY A 159 -20.76 -3.05 0.53
CA GLY A 159 -20.73 -2.87 1.98
C GLY A 159 -19.52 -3.52 2.63
N ALA A 160 -19.16 -4.74 2.20
CA ALA A 160 -17.97 -5.44 2.68
C ALA A 160 -16.68 -4.68 2.34
N GLU A 161 -16.54 -4.19 1.11
CA GLU A 161 -15.36 -3.41 0.68
C GLU A 161 -15.22 -2.09 1.45
N ILE A 162 -16.33 -1.40 1.73
CA ILE A 162 -16.33 -0.16 2.53
C ILE A 162 -15.83 -0.44 3.95
N ILE A 163 -16.39 -1.45 4.62
CA ILE A 163 -16.01 -1.79 6.00
C ILE A 163 -14.56 -2.27 6.06
N GLY A 164 -14.15 -3.14 5.13
CA GLY A 164 -12.77 -3.65 5.06
C GLY A 164 -11.75 -2.53 4.82
N THR A 165 -12.05 -1.61 3.90
CA THR A 165 -11.19 -0.45 3.62
C THR A 165 -11.16 0.52 4.80
N PHE A 166 -12.29 0.72 5.49
CA PHE A 166 -12.33 1.54 6.71
C PHE A 166 -11.39 1.00 7.78
N VAL A 167 -11.44 -0.31 8.06
CA VAL A 167 -10.53 -0.94 9.03
C VAL A 167 -9.08 -0.72 8.63
N LEU A 168 -8.73 -0.99 7.36
CA LEU A 168 -7.37 -0.79 6.85
C LEU A 168 -6.89 0.65 7.04
N VAL A 169 -7.66 1.63 6.56
CA VAL A 169 -7.28 3.04 6.59
C VAL A 169 -7.23 3.55 8.03
N TYR A 170 -8.21 3.20 8.87
CA TYR A 170 -8.20 3.54 10.30
C TYR A 170 -6.95 3.01 11.02
N THR A 171 -6.56 1.77 10.75
CA THR A 171 -5.32 1.19 11.30
C THR A 171 -4.09 1.94 10.83
N VAL A 172 -4.00 2.32 9.55
CA VAL A 172 -2.87 3.14 9.05
C VAL A 172 -2.79 4.48 9.77
N PHE A 173 -3.91 5.17 9.93
CA PHE A 173 -3.95 6.43 10.67
C PHE A 173 -3.53 6.29 12.13
N SER A 174 -3.95 5.21 12.78
CA SER A 174 -3.58 4.90 14.17
C SER A 174 -2.11 4.52 14.33
N ALA A 175 -1.51 3.90 13.30
CA ALA A 175 -0.10 3.51 13.29
C ALA A 175 0.84 4.63 12.85
N THR A 176 0.31 5.76 12.34
CA THR A 176 1.15 6.87 11.88
C THR A 176 1.69 7.66 13.07
N ASP A 177 3.02 7.70 13.24
CA ASP A 177 3.67 8.50 14.27
C ASP A 177 3.56 10.01 13.94
N PRO A 178 2.94 10.84 14.82
CA PRO A 178 2.84 12.28 14.60
C PRO A 178 4.19 13.00 14.58
N LYS A 179 5.26 12.37 15.10
CA LYS A 179 6.60 12.98 15.25
C LYS A 179 7.61 12.57 14.18
N ARG A 180 7.29 11.62 13.29
CA ARG A 180 8.24 11.07 12.30
C ARG A 180 7.80 11.32 10.86
N LYS A 181 8.65 11.97 10.06
CA LYS A 181 8.46 12.17 8.61
C LYS A 181 9.36 11.21 7.81
N ALA A 182 8.91 10.79 6.63
CA ALA A 182 9.75 10.07 5.67
C ALA A 182 10.93 10.97 5.26
N LYS A 183 12.03 10.37 4.82
CA LYS A 183 13.31 11.08 4.61
C LYS A 183 13.18 12.17 3.56
N ASP A 184 13.11 13.42 4.01
CA ASP A 184 13.39 14.60 3.20
C ASP A 184 14.90 14.69 2.94
N SER A 185 15.31 14.85 1.68
CA SER A 185 16.71 14.89 1.28
C SER A 185 17.47 16.18 1.69
N ASN A 186 16.85 17.08 2.47
CA ASN A 186 17.43 18.40 2.77
C ASN A 186 18.40 18.44 3.97
N ALA A 187 18.90 17.28 4.42
CA ALA A 187 19.95 17.20 5.44
C ALA A 187 21.38 17.30 4.88
N ARG A 188 21.58 17.99 3.75
CA ARG A 188 22.90 18.51 3.37
C ARG A 188 22.87 20.02 3.47
N HIS A 189 23.00 20.51 4.71
CA HIS A 189 23.68 21.78 4.92
C HIS A 189 25.12 21.58 4.45
N VAL A 190 25.45 22.22 3.34
CA VAL A 190 26.81 22.39 2.85
C VAL A 190 27.48 23.41 3.78
N PRO A 191 28.58 23.07 4.48
CA PRO A 191 29.47 24.09 5.03
C PRO A 191 30.22 24.81 3.90
#